data_AF-A0A074M7X4-F1
#
_entry.id   AF-A0A074M7X4-F1
#
_cell.length_a   1.000
_cell.length_b   1.000
_cell.length_c   1.000
_cell.angle_alpha   90.00
_cell.angle_beta   90.00
_cell.angle_gamma   90.00
#
_symmetry.space_group_name_H-M   'P 1'
#
loop_
_entity.id
_entity.type
_entity.pdbx_description
1 polymer ?
#
loop_
_entity_poly.entity_id
_entity_poly.type
_entity_poly.pdbx_seq_one_letter_code
_entity_poly.pdbx_strand_id
1 'polypeptide(L)'
;MAKSGNSSAKWGRKPVWLTVLGLIVLALGLAANYYRGPIQGYTAAATTYSARVACSCRFVAGRDLEDCAKDKLSGMEMVSLSENPDAQSVTASIPFVNTATATRREGYGCVLESWEG
;
A
#
# COMPACT_ATOMS: atom_id res chain seq x y z
N MET A 1 -49.71 -49.44 -20.02
CA MET A 1 -48.26 -49.64 -19.75
C MET A 1 -47.61 -48.26 -19.71
N ALA A 2 -47.29 -47.74 -18.52
CA ALA A 2 -46.58 -46.47 -18.36
C ALA A 2 -45.29 -46.75 -17.58
N LYS A 3 -44.13 -46.58 -18.22
CA LYS A 3 -42.82 -46.69 -17.56
C LYS A 3 -42.44 -45.30 -17.07
N SER A 4 -42.46 -45.14 -15.75
CA SER A 4 -42.00 -43.97 -15.01
C SER A 4 -40.55 -43.63 -15.37
N GLY A 5 -40.31 -42.40 -15.85
CA GLY A 5 -38.99 -41.85 -16.12
C GLY A 5 -38.36 -41.35 -14.82
N ASN A 6 -37.30 -42.00 -14.38
CA ASN A 6 -36.54 -41.60 -13.20
C ASN A 6 -35.60 -40.44 -13.56
N SER A 7 -35.99 -39.20 -13.28
CA SER A 7 -35.08 -38.04 -13.41
C SER A 7 -34.18 -37.97 -12.19
N SER A 8 -32.99 -38.56 -12.30
CA SER A 8 -31.92 -38.42 -11.31
C SER A 8 -31.45 -36.96 -11.30
N ALA A 9 -31.88 -36.20 -10.29
CA ALA A 9 -31.39 -34.85 -10.03
C ALA A 9 -29.87 -34.92 -9.83
N LYS A 10 -29.11 -34.45 -10.84
CA LYS A 10 -27.66 -34.31 -10.76
C LYS A 10 -27.35 -33.16 -9.81
N TRP A 11 -27.28 -33.47 -8.51
CA TRP A 11 -26.80 -32.52 -7.52
C TRP A 11 -25.30 -32.34 -7.75
N GLY A 12 -24.95 -31.30 -8.52
CA GLY A 12 -23.59 -31.00 -8.91
C GLY A 12 -22.73 -30.79 -7.68
N ARG A 13 -21.90 -31.78 -7.34
CA ARG A 13 -20.89 -31.68 -6.29
C ARG A 13 -19.98 -30.51 -6.69
N LYS A 14 -20.10 -29.36 -6.00
CA LYS A 14 -19.14 -28.27 -6.20
C LYS A 14 -17.75 -28.86 -5.93
N PRO A 15 -16.76 -28.68 -6.83
CA PRO A 15 -15.44 -29.23 -6.64
C PRO A 15 -14.88 -28.72 -5.31
N VAL A 16 -14.37 -29.62 -4.48
CA VAL A 16 -13.88 -29.32 -3.12
C VAL A 16 -12.83 -28.20 -3.12
N TRP A 17 -12.09 -28.00 -4.23
CA TRP A 17 -11.19 -26.85 -4.36
C TRP A 17 -11.95 -25.52 -4.23
N LEU A 18 -13.14 -25.38 -4.80
CA LEU A 18 -13.87 -24.11 -4.81
C LEU A 18 -14.34 -23.75 -3.41
N THR A 19 -14.70 -24.75 -2.59
CA THR A 19 -15.02 -24.54 -1.18
C THR A 19 -13.78 -24.16 -0.38
N VAL A 20 -12.63 -24.79 -0.62
CA VAL A 20 -11.36 -24.45 0.05
C VAL A 20 -10.90 -23.05 -0.34
N LEU A 21 -10.94 -22.70 -1.62
CA LEU A 21 -10.59 -21.38 -2.14
C LEU A 21 -11.50 -20.29 -1.55
N GLY A 22 -12.81 -20.57 -1.44
CA GLY A 22 -13.75 -19.68 -0.78
C GLY A 22 -13.40 -19.43 0.70
N LEU A 23 -13.01 -20.46 1.45
CA LEU A 23 -12.57 -20.32 2.84
C LEU A 23 -11.27 -19.53 2.97
N ILE A 24 -10.31 -19.73 2.07
CA ILE A 24 -9.05 -18.95 2.06
C ILE A 24 -9.35 -17.47 1.82
N VAL A 25 -10.16 -17.14 0.82
CA VAL A 25 -10.56 -15.76 0.53
C VAL A 25 -11.28 -15.13 1.72
N LEU A 26 -12.18 -15.87 2.37
CA LEU A 26 -12.88 -15.40 3.57
C LEU A 26 -11.91 -15.13 4.73
N ALA A 27 -10.97 -16.04 4.99
CA ALA A 27 -9.97 -15.89 6.05
C ALA A 27 -9.06 -14.68 5.80
N LEU A 28 -8.60 -14.50 4.56
CA LEU A 28 -7.80 -13.32 4.16
C LEU A 28 -8.60 -12.02 4.31
N GLY A 29 -9.88 -12.03 3.92
CA GLY A 29 -10.77 -10.87 4.09
C GLY A 29 -10.97 -10.48 5.55
N LEU A 30 -11.17 -11.46 6.43
CA LEU A 30 -11.30 -11.22 7.88
C LEU A 30 -10.01 -10.70 8.50
N ALA A 31 -8.87 -11.29 8.14
CA ALA A 31 -7.56 -10.83 8.59
C ALA A 31 -7.29 -9.40 8.11
N ALA A 32 -7.51 -9.11 6.82
CA ALA A 32 -7.34 -7.76 6.26
C ALA A 32 -8.23 -6.74 6.99
N ASN A 33 -9.49 -7.09 7.28
CA ASN A 33 -10.40 -6.23 8.04
C ASN A 33 -9.91 -5.97 9.47
N TYR A 34 -9.44 -7.01 10.16
CA TYR A 34 -8.92 -6.91 11.52
C TYR A 34 -7.64 -6.06 11.61
N TYR A 35 -6.73 -6.21 10.65
CA TYR A 35 -5.45 -5.50 10.62
C TYR A 35 -5.47 -4.15 9.90
N ARG A 36 -6.64 -3.64 9.45
CA ARG A 36 -6.70 -2.36 8.71
C ARG A 36 -6.07 -1.19 9.47
N GLY A 37 -6.43 -1.02 10.74
CA GLY A 37 -5.94 0.06 11.59
C GLY A 37 -4.41 0.11 11.68
N PRO A 38 -3.74 -0.97 12.16
CA PRO A 38 -2.28 -0.97 12.25
C PRO A 38 -1.60 -0.84 10.89
N ILE A 39 -2.12 -1.48 9.83
CA ILE A 39 -1.54 -1.35 8.48
C ILE A 39 -1.56 0.10 8.03
N GLN A 40 -2.69 0.80 8.17
CA GLN A 40 -2.79 2.22 7.79
C GLN A 40 -1.85 3.09 8.63
N GLY A 41 -1.77 2.87 9.94
CA GLY A 41 -0.89 3.65 10.82
C GLY A 41 0.59 3.50 10.48
N TYR A 42 1.07 2.25 10.31
CA TYR A 42 2.47 1.99 9.97
C TYR A 42 2.82 2.49 8.57
N THR A 43 1.95 2.28 7.59
CA THR A 43 2.21 2.74 6.22
C THR A 43 2.16 4.25 6.10
N ALA A 44 1.25 4.93 6.80
CA ALA A 44 1.22 6.38 6.90
C ALA A 44 2.50 6.94 7.54
N ALA A 45 2.95 6.34 8.65
CA ALA A 45 4.20 6.76 9.29
C ALA A 45 5.40 6.55 8.36
N ALA A 46 5.46 5.41 7.66
CA ALA A 46 6.55 5.08 6.75
C ALA A 46 6.61 6.01 5.53
N THR A 47 5.49 6.28 4.86
CA THR A 47 5.44 7.19 3.71
C THR A 47 5.73 8.62 4.14
N THR A 48 5.11 9.09 5.21
CA THR A 48 5.29 10.45 5.73
C THR A 48 6.73 10.74 6.15
N TYR A 49 7.34 9.81 6.91
CA TYR A 49 8.75 9.93 7.31
C TYR A 49 9.67 9.93 6.08
N SER A 50 9.49 8.97 5.18
CA SER A 50 10.34 8.81 4.01
C SER A 50 10.23 10.00 3.06
N ALA A 51 9.04 10.54 2.83
CA ALA A 51 8.83 11.72 1.98
C ALA A 51 9.59 12.93 2.53
N ARG A 52 9.48 13.19 3.84
CA ARG A 52 10.13 14.35 4.47
C ARG A 52 11.66 14.24 4.48
N VAL A 53 12.18 13.07 4.84
CA VAL A 53 13.64 12.83 4.88
C VAL A 53 14.21 12.88 3.47
N ALA A 54 13.59 12.21 2.50
CA ALA A 54 14.04 12.22 1.12
C ALA A 54 13.98 13.62 0.50
N CYS A 55 12.91 14.40 0.74
CA CYS A 55 12.84 15.80 0.30
C CYS A 55 13.98 16.63 0.90
N SER A 56 14.25 16.47 2.19
CA SER A 56 15.30 17.23 2.88
C SER A 56 16.68 16.85 2.33
N CYS A 57 16.94 15.56 2.16
CA CYS A 57 18.17 15.07 1.57
C CYS A 57 18.37 15.56 0.12
N ARG A 58 17.31 15.55 -0.69
CA ARG A 58 17.36 15.93 -2.09
C ARG A 58 17.50 17.44 -2.31
N PHE A 59 16.61 18.22 -1.70
CA PHE A 59 16.51 19.64 -1.99
C PHE A 59 17.24 20.53 -0.98
N VAL A 60 17.40 20.11 0.27
CA VAL A 60 18.14 20.89 1.29
C VAL A 60 19.62 20.50 1.30
N ALA A 61 19.94 19.20 1.31
CA ALA A 61 21.33 18.72 1.31
C ALA A 61 21.94 18.57 -0.11
N GLY A 62 21.11 18.60 -1.16
CA GLY A 62 21.59 18.59 -2.56
C GLY A 62 22.11 17.24 -3.05
N ARG A 63 21.72 16.12 -2.41
CA ARG A 63 22.09 14.76 -2.82
C ARG A 63 21.12 14.21 -3.85
N ASP A 64 21.52 13.19 -4.60
CA ASP A 64 20.61 12.47 -5.51
C ASP A 64 19.58 11.64 -4.74
N LEU A 65 18.39 11.45 -5.33
CA LEU A 65 17.29 10.72 -4.68
C LEU A 65 17.66 9.26 -4.35
N GLU A 66 18.45 8.62 -5.19
CA GLU A 66 18.93 7.24 -4.98
C GLU A 66 19.78 7.12 -3.72
N ASP A 67 20.58 8.14 -3.42
CA ASP A 67 21.35 8.22 -2.18
C ASP A 67 20.44 8.50 -0.99
N CYS A 68 19.42 9.34 -1.16
CA CYS A 68 18.42 9.60 -0.13
C CYS A 68 17.56 8.36 0.19
N ALA A 69 17.38 7.45 -0.77
CA ALA A 69 16.64 6.20 -0.54
C ALA A 69 17.34 5.27 0.46
N LYS A 70 18.66 5.42 0.67
CA LYS A 70 19.43 4.67 1.67
C LYS A 70 19.16 5.14 3.10
N ASP A 71 18.61 6.35 3.28
CA ASP A 71 18.29 6.93 4.59
C ASP A 71 16.92 6.45 5.14
N LYS A 72 16.28 5.49 4.45
CA LYS A 72 15.06 4.81 4.91
C LYS A 72 15.37 3.93 6.11
N LEU A 73 14.42 3.85 7.04
CA LEU A 73 14.52 2.95 8.19
C LEU A 73 14.31 1.49 7.76
N SER A 74 14.83 0.56 8.56
CA SER A 74 14.58 -0.87 8.38
C SER A 74 13.09 -1.17 8.31
N GLY A 75 12.67 -1.95 7.32
CA GLY A 75 11.24 -2.27 7.08
C GLY A 75 10.50 -1.28 6.18
N MET A 76 11.14 -0.21 5.71
CA MET A 76 10.58 0.74 4.73
C MET A 76 10.99 0.44 3.28
N GLU A 77 11.48 -0.78 3.00
CA GLU A 77 11.95 -1.18 1.66
C GLU A 77 10.84 -1.14 0.61
N MET A 78 9.59 -1.39 1.02
CA MET A 78 8.41 -1.31 0.14
C MET A 78 7.99 0.13 -0.19
N VAL A 79 8.58 1.14 0.45
CA VAL A 79 8.30 2.55 0.13
C VAL A 79 9.04 2.92 -1.14
N SER A 80 8.31 3.25 -2.20
CA SER A 80 8.85 3.87 -3.40
C SER A 80 9.00 5.37 -3.20
N LEU A 81 10.05 5.97 -3.77
CA LEU A 81 10.28 7.41 -3.77
C LEU A 81 10.26 7.93 -5.20
N SER A 82 9.59 9.04 -5.42
CA SER A 82 9.55 9.75 -6.70
C SER A 82 9.76 11.24 -6.44
N GLU A 83 10.67 11.87 -7.19
CA GLU A 83 10.91 13.31 -7.11
C GLU A 83 10.21 14.08 -8.22
N ASN A 84 9.78 15.30 -7.89
CA ASN A 84 9.36 16.31 -8.84
C ASN A 84 10.26 17.55 -8.64
N PRO A 85 11.28 17.73 -9.50
CA PRO A 85 12.21 18.85 -9.40
C PRO A 85 11.53 20.22 -9.60
N ASP A 86 10.52 20.31 -10.46
CA ASP A 86 9.85 21.58 -10.79
C ASP A 86 9.03 22.10 -9.61
N ALA A 87 8.32 21.21 -8.92
CA ALA A 87 7.56 21.53 -7.72
C ALA A 87 8.43 21.51 -6.44
N GLN A 88 9.71 21.12 -6.54
CA GLN A 88 10.61 20.85 -5.42
C GLN A 88 9.97 19.92 -4.36
N SER A 89 9.35 18.84 -4.82
CA SER A 89 8.65 17.89 -3.97
C SER A 89 9.13 16.45 -4.15
N VAL A 90 8.97 15.65 -3.10
CA VAL A 90 9.22 14.20 -3.12
C VAL A 90 7.98 13.49 -2.61
N THR A 91 7.51 12.52 -3.39
CA THR A 91 6.40 11.64 -3.04
C THR A 91 6.94 10.28 -2.62
N ALA A 92 6.51 9.82 -1.44
CA ALA A 92 6.74 8.48 -0.96
C ALA A 92 5.44 7.67 -1.00
N SER A 93 5.45 6.49 -1.60
CA SER A 93 4.26 5.66 -1.74
C SER A 93 4.53 4.19 -1.46
N ILE A 94 3.56 3.54 -0.82
CA ILE A 94 3.49 2.08 -0.70
C ILE A 94 2.37 1.63 -1.65
N PRO A 95 2.67 0.78 -2.65
CA PRO A 95 1.68 0.37 -3.65
C PRO A 95 0.37 -0.09 -3.01
N PHE A 96 -0.74 0.53 -3.45
CA PHE A 96 -2.11 0.22 -3.02
C PHE A 96 -2.46 0.47 -1.55
N VAL A 97 -1.58 1.08 -0.74
CA VAL A 97 -1.85 1.30 0.69
C VAL A 97 -1.87 2.77 1.08
N ASN A 98 -0.77 3.50 0.84
CA ASN A 98 -0.65 4.88 1.32
C ASN A 98 0.36 5.66 0.46
N THR A 99 0.16 6.98 0.37
CA THR A 99 1.05 7.92 -0.31
C THR A 99 1.16 9.18 0.52
N ALA A 100 2.36 9.75 0.61
CA ALA A 100 2.61 11.04 1.25
C ALA A 100 3.58 11.85 0.40
N THR A 101 3.35 13.16 0.29
CA THR A 101 4.21 14.08 -0.46
C THR A 101 4.80 15.12 0.50
N ALA A 102 6.08 15.43 0.34
CA ALA A 102 6.73 16.52 1.02
C ALA A 102 7.27 17.51 0.00
N THR A 103 6.99 18.80 0.22
CA THR A 103 7.34 19.89 -0.68
C THR A 103 8.26 20.86 0.04
N ARG A 104 9.36 21.25 -0.61
CA ARG A 104 10.27 22.25 -0.08
C ARG A 104 9.59 23.62 -0.10
N ARG A 105 9.57 24.28 1.05
CA ARG A 105 9.18 25.67 1.22
C ARG A 105 10.39 26.46 1.69
N GLU A 106 10.65 27.58 1.04
CA GLU A 106 11.76 28.45 1.42
C GLU A 106 11.60 28.92 2.89
N GLY A 107 12.68 28.88 3.66
CA GLY A 107 12.69 29.18 5.09
C GLY A 107 12.20 28.07 6.03
N TYR A 108 11.23 27.25 5.62
CA TYR A 108 10.67 26.18 6.46
C TYR A 108 11.28 24.79 6.19
N GLY A 109 12.02 24.63 5.10
CA GLY A 109 12.58 23.35 4.67
C GLY A 109 11.52 22.47 3.99
N CYS A 110 11.62 21.15 4.15
CA CYS A 110 10.64 20.22 3.59
C CYS A 110 9.45 20.03 4.53
N VAL A 111 8.28 20.41 4.04
CA VAL A 111 7.01 20.34 4.75
C VAL A 111 6.11 19.32 4.05
N LEU A 112 5.39 18.52 4.83
CA LEU A 112 4.44 17.57 4.28
C LEU A 112 3.23 18.29 3.71
N GLU A 113 2.73 17.81 2.59
CA GLU A 113 1.43 18.23 2.08
C GLU A 113 0.31 17.74 3.00
N SER A 114 -0.83 18.43 2.94
CA SER A 114 -1.99 18.08 3.75
C SER A 114 -2.39 16.63 3.49
N TRP A 115 -2.58 15.87 4.57
CA TRP A 115 -3.03 14.50 4.48
C TRP A 115 -4.50 14.46 4.06
N GLU A 116 -4.75 14.08 2.81
CA GLU A 116 -6.09 13.73 2.29
C GLU A 116 -6.30 12.24 2.60
N GLY A 117 -6.86 11.97 3.78
CA GLY A 117 -7.05 10.61 4.30
C GLY A 117 -7.92 9.69 3.48
#